data_AF-A0A5D4KAI0-F1
#
_entry.id   AF-A0A5D4KAI0-F1
#
_cell.length_a   1.000
_cell.length_b   1.000
_cell.length_c   1.000
_cell.angle_alpha   90.00
_cell.angle_beta   90.00
_cell.angle_gamma   90.00
#
_symmetry.space_group_name_H-M   'P 1'
#
loop_
_entity.id
_entity.type
_entity.pdbx_description
1 polymer ?
#
loop_
_entity_poly.entity_id
_entity_poly.type
_entity_poly.pdbx_seq_one_letter_code
_entity_poly.pdbx_strand_id
1 'polypeptide(L)'
;MVKNKLALIVSGIILVICMFLYFPYPNNVMIDSRSSFMSFPIKDVDGYNPLAIIGSILFIIAMVLLVKGLEKYHFRAVILTAFAYAVLPLVLIPLYQETFARGIAAVSYDDEGTCDFESVSEGLLKGECNLNLQNRSNKPVTFEVVFMESPYLKEDIRIESIMNESGPNLVTLAPNSKESVQIEKLLDLSEISTHIDGGSTSNVHIKITDGESQRVL
;
A
#
# COMPACT_ATOMS: atom_id res chain seq x y z
N MET A 1 16.83 -27.23 24.54
CA MET A 1 16.68 -26.10 23.57
C MET A 1 15.26 -26.07 23.02
N VAL A 2 14.76 -27.19 22.49
CA VAL A 2 13.35 -27.41 22.15
C VAL A 2 12.72 -28.30 23.22
N LYS A 3 11.63 -27.84 23.84
CA LYS A 3 10.86 -28.57 24.86
C LYS A 3 9.72 -29.37 24.23
N ASN A 4 9.03 -28.78 23.26
CA ASN A 4 7.93 -29.43 22.55
C ASN A 4 8.05 -29.17 21.05
N LYS A 5 8.50 -30.20 20.32
CA LYS A 5 8.71 -30.13 18.86
C LYS A 5 7.41 -29.86 18.10
N LEU A 6 6.30 -30.48 18.53
CA LEU A 6 5.01 -30.29 17.88
C LEU A 6 4.54 -28.83 18.02
N ALA A 7 4.61 -28.26 19.23
CA ALA A 7 4.25 -26.87 19.47
C ALA A 7 5.10 -25.90 18.64
N LEU A 8 6.40 -26.16 18.53
CA LEU A 8 7.32 -25.36 17.71
C LEU A 8 6.94 -25.44 16.22
N ILE A 9 6.72 -26.63 15.67
CA ILE A 9 6.34 -26.81 14.26
C ILE A 9 5.00 -26.13 13.97
N VAL A 10 4.01 -26.33 14.84
CA VAL A 10 2.67 -25.71 14.70
C VAL A 10 2.79 -24.19 14.76
N SER A 11 3.58 -23.63 15.68
CA SER A 11 3.81 -22.17 15.71
C SER A 11 4.41 -21.66 14.40
N GLY A 12 5.39 -22.37 13.83
CA GLY A 12 6.00 -22.00 12.55
C GLY A 12 5.00 -22.00 11.39
N ILE A 13 4.16 -23.03 11.31
CA ILE A 13 3.12 -23.13 10.27
C ILE A 13 2.12 -21.97 10.39
N ILE A 14 1.64 -21.68 11.61
CA ILE A 14 0.70 -20.58 11.82
C ILE A 14 1.33 -19.24 11.46
N LEU A 15 2.60 -19.01 11.83
CA LEU A 15 3.34 -17.80 11.45
C LEU A 15 3.50 -17.69 9.93
N VAL A 16 3.73 -18.77 9.19
CA VAL A 16 3.80 -18.69 7.72
C VAL A 16 2.42 -18.35 7.13
N ILE A 17 1.35 -18.94 7.65
CA ILE A 17 -0.02 -18.65 7.19
C ILE A 17 -0.37 -17.19 7.44
N CYS A 18 -0.12 -16.68 8.65
CA CYS A 18 -0.33 -15.28 9.00
C CYS A 18 0.44 -14.34 8.06
N MET A 19 1.68 -14.68 7.72
CA MET A 19 2.52 -13.87 6.84
C MET A 19 1.94 -13.84 5.43
N PHE A 20 1.46 -14.97 4.93
CA PHE A 20 0.88 -15.08 3.59
C PHE A 20 -0.44 -14.30 3.47
N LEU A 21 -1.27 -14.32 4.51
CA LEU A 21 -2.57 -13.64 4.52
C LEU A 21 -2.45 -12.11 4.58
N TYR A 22 -1.38 -11.59 5.21
CA TYR A 22 -1.20 -10.15 5.47
C TYR A 22 0.12 -9.61 4.92
N PHE A 23 0.65 -10.27 3.90
CA PHE A 23 1.82 -9.77 3.21
C PHE A 23 1.43 -8.44 2.53
N PRO A 24 2.13 -7.32 2.77
CA PRO A 24 1.74 -6.00 2.27
C PRO A 24 2.12 -5.80 0.80
N TYR A 25 1.84 -6.81 -0.03
CA TYR A 25 2.09 -6.85 -1.45
C TYR A 25 1.20 -7.95 -2.09
N PRO A 26 0.59 -7.73 -3.27
CA PRO A 26 0.85 -6.65 -4.24
C PRO A 26 0.19 -5.30 -3.94
N ASN A 27 -0.83 -5.27 -3.09
CA ASN A 27 -1.52 -4.06 -2.68
C ASN A 27 -1.13 -3.67 -1.28
N ASN A 28 -1.05 -2.37 -1.02
CA ASN A 28 -0.78 -1.85 0.31
C ASN A 28 -2.06 -1.92 1.17
N VAL A 29 -2.24 -3.04 1.87
CA VAL A 29 -3.41 -3.32 2.73
C VAL A 29 -3.52 -2.38 3.96
N MET A 30 -2.54 -1.49 4.16
CA MET A 30 -2.50 -0.55 5.28
C MET A 30 -3.01 0.83 4.93
N ILE A 31 -3.22 1.17 3.64
CA ILE A 31 -3.66 2.50 3.19
C ILE A 31 -4.91 2.98 3.95
N ASP A 32 -5.90 2.11 4.07
CA ASP A 32 -7.18 2.45 4.72
C ASP A 32 -7.20 2.12 6.22
N SER A 33 -6.08 1.66 6.79
CA SER A 33 -6.05 1.16 8.16
C SER A 33 -6.09 2.30 9.18
N ARG A 34 -7.14 2.32 10.00
CA ARG A 34 -7.28 3.24 11.15
C ARG A 34 -6.66 2.69 12.43
N SER A 35 -6.52 1.37 12.52
CA SER A 35 -5.86 0.71 13.65
C SER A 35 -5.29 -0.62 13.17
N SER A 36 -4.03 -0.86 13.51
CA SER A 36 -3.32 -2.08 13.17
C SER A 36 -2.71 -2.74 14.40
N PHE A 37 -2.57 -4.06 14.33
CA PHE A 37 -1.74 -4.84 15.23
C PHE A 37 -0.63 -5.44 14.37
N MET A 38 0.63 -5.05 14.56
CA MET A 38 1.72 -5.44 13.65
C MET A 38 1.34 -5.17 12.18
N SER A 39 1.26 -6.21 11.35
CA SER A 39 0.89 -6.13 9.92
C SER A 39 -0.59 -6.44 9.67
N PHE A 40 -1.44 -6.48 10.70
CA PHE A 40 -2.86 -6.79 10.60
C PHE A 40 -3.71 -5.52 10.75
N PRO A 41 -4.41 -5.04 9.70
CA PRO A 41 -5.29 -3.89 9.79
C PRO A 41 -6.59 -4.29 10.51
N ILE A 42 -6.69 -4.04 11.82
CA ILE A 42 -7.84 -4.43 12.66
C ILE A 42 -9.11 -3.65 12.28
N LYS A 43 -8.91 -2.38 11.92
CA LYS A 43 -9.98 -1.48 11.52
C LYS A 43 -9.56 -0.72 10.26
N ASP A 44 -10.44 -0.71 9.28
CA ASP A 44 -10.35 0.07 8.05
C ASP A 44 -11.50 1.10 7.98
N VAL A 45 -11.70 1.67 6.80
CA VAL A 45 -12.77 2.64 6.50
C VAL A 45 -14.17 2.01 6.54
N ASP A 46 -14.28 0.73 6.16
CA ASP A 46 -15.52 -0.02 6.14
C ASP A 46 -15.88 -0.59 7.51
N GLY A 47 -14.96 -0.54 8.46
CA GLY A 47 -15.17 -0.87 9.86
C GLY A 47 -14.16 -1.89 10.37
N TYR A 48 -14.63 -2.90 11.09
CA TYR A 48 -13.74 -3.94 11.61
C TYR A 48 -13.46 -4.98 10.54
N ASN A 49 -12.19 -5.32 10.33
CA ASN A 49 -11.78 -6.37 9.43
C ASN A 49 -11.74 -7.71 10.20
N PRO A 50 -12.77 -8.58 10.06
CA PRO A 50 -12.87 -9.81 10.86
C PRO A 50 -11.72 -10.78 10.56
N LEU A 51 -11.23 -10.79 9.32
CA LEU A 51 -10.09 -11.62 8.94
C LEU A 51 -8.86 -11.16 9.72
N ALA A 52 -8.59 -9.85 9.79
CA ALA A 52 -7.40 -9.30 10.47
C ALA A 52 -7.44 -9.55 11.98
N ILE A 53 -8.63 -9.53 12.58
CA ILE A 53 -8.84 -9.90 13.99
C ILE A 53 -8.49 -11.38 14.19
N ILE A 54 -9.00 -12.28 13.33
CA ILE A 54 -8.68 -13.72 13.39
C ILE A 54 -7.18 -13.94 13.19
N GLY A 55 -6.56 -13.26 12.21
CA GLY A 55 -5.13 -13.30 11.95
C GLY A 55 -4.29 -12.87 13.15
N SER A 56 -4.73 -11.82 13.85
CA SER A 56 -4.08 -11.33 15.08
C SER A 56 -4.18 -12.33 16.23
N ILE A 57 -5.35 -12.96 16.41
CA ILE A 57 -5.53 -14.02 17.40
C ILE A 57 -4.63 -15.22 17.08
N LEU A 58 -4.58 -15.65 15.82
CA LEU A 58 -3.71 -16.73 15.36
C LEU A 58 -2.23 -16.41 15.60
N PHE A 59 -1.81 -15.17 15.34
CA PHE A 59 -0.46 -14.71 15.61
C PHE A 59 -0.13 -14.82 17.11
N ILE A 60 -1.02 -14.36 18.00
CA ILE A 60 -0.84 -14.48 19.46
C ILE A 60 -0.74 -15.96 19.87
N ILE A 61 -1.60 -16.83 19.34
CA ILE A 61 -1.55 -18.29 19.59
C ILE A 61 -0.19 -18.85 19.15
N ALA A 62 0.30 -18.45 17.98
CA ALA A 62 1.60 -18.88 17.48
C ALA A 62 2.74 -18.45 18.41
N MET A 63 2.71 -17.22 18.93
CA MET A 63 3.70 -16.73 19.89
C MET A 63 3.66 -17.50 21.21
N VAL A 64 2.47 -17.84 21.72
CA VAL A 64 2.32 -18.69 22.92
C VAL A 64 2.86 -20.09 22.67
N LEU A 65 2.58 -20.68 21.51
CA LEU A 65 3.10 -22.00 21.13
C LEU A 65 4.62 -21.99 20.95
N LEU A 66 5.20 -20.91 20.40
CA LEU A 66 6.64 -20.72 20.29
C LEU A 66 7.31 -20.76 21.67
N VAL A 67 6.75 -20.03 22.65
CA VAL A 67 7.22 -20.05 24.04
C VAL A 67 7.03 -21.43 24.68
N LYS A 68 5.92 -22.13 24.45
CA LYS A 68 5.76 -23.50 24.97
C LYS A 68 6.69 -24.52 24.28
N GLY A 69 7.07 -24.25 23.02
CA GLY A 69 7.90 -25.12 22.19
C GLY A 69 9.38 -25.08 22.56
N LEU A 70 9.86 -23.97 23.11
CA LEU A 70 11.26 -23.81 23.52
C LEU A 70 11.46 -24.22 24.99
N GLU A 71 12.72 -24.33 25.42
CA GLU A 71 13.06 -24.66 26.83
C GLU A 71 13.80 -23.52 27.52
N LYS A 72 14.68 -22.85 26.76
CA LYS A 72 15.46 -21.67 27.15
C LYS A 72 15.36 -20.63 26.03
N TYR A 73 15.66 -19.37 26.34
CA TYR A 73 15.66 -18.24 25.38
C TYR A 73 14.31 -17.84 24.78
N HIS A 74 13.20 -18.24 25.40
CA HIS A 74 11.83 -17.91 24.97
C HIS A 74 11.62 -16.44 24.62
N PHE A 75 12.04 -15.55 25.51
CA PHE A 75 11.88 -14.11 25.34
C PHE A 75 12.69 -13.60 24.13
N ARG A 76 13.91 -14.12 23.92
CA ARG A 76 14.73 -13.77 22.75
C ARG A 76 14.09 -14.26 21.45
N ALA A 77 13.53 -15.47 21.45
CA ALA A 77 12.85 -16.01 20.28
C ALA A 77 11.59 -15.21 19.92
N VAL A 78 10.81 -14.79 20.92
CA VAL A 78 9.64 -13.91 20.74
C VAL A 78 10.07 -12.58 20.10
N ILE A 79 11.10 -11.92 20.64
CA ILE A 79 11.60 -10.65 20.09
C ILE A 79 12.11 -10.84 18.66
N LEU A 80 12.93 -11.86 18.42
CA LEU A 80 13.47 -12.14 17.09
C LEU A 80 12.36 -12.42 16.07
N THR A 81 11.31 -13.14 16.48
CA THR A 81 10.17 -13.44 15.60
C THR A 81 9.38 -12.18 15.28
N ALA A 82 9.09 -11.35 16.28
CA ALA A 82 8.40 -10.07 16.08
C ALA A 82 9.21 -9.13 15.17
N PHE A 83 10.53 -9.03 15.39
CA PHE A 83 11.42 -8.25 14.55
C PHE A 83 11.49 -8.79 13.13
N ALA A 84 11.63 -10.11 12.95
CA ALA A 84 11.61 -10.74 11.64
C ALA A 84 10.30 -10.41 10.90
N TYR A 85 9.15 -10.48 11.57
CA TYR A 85 7.87 -10.15 10.97
C TYR A 85 7.77 -8.70 10.45
N ALA A 86 8.36 -7.75 11.18
CA ALA A 86 8.38 -6.35 10.77
C ALA A 86 9.35 -6.07 9.63
N VAL A 87 10.52 -6.70 9.62
CA VAL A 87 11.59 -6.43 8.65
C VAL A 87 11.46 -7.24 7.37
N LEU A 88 10.90 -8.45 7.44
CA LEU A 88 10.87 -9.38 6.32
C LEU A 88 10.15 -8.81 5.07
N PRO A 89 8.99 -8.11 5.17
CA PRO A 89 8.37 -7.47 3.99
C PRO A 89 9.28 -6.43 3.33
N LEU A 90 9.99 -5.62 4.13
CA LEU A 90 10.88 -4.56 3.65
C LEU A 90 12.04 -5.10 2.80
N VAL A 91 12.41 -6.36 2.99
CA VAL A 91 13.47 -7.03 2.23
C VAL A 91 12.90 -7.87 1.07
N LEU A 92 11.83 -8.63 1.32
CA LEU A 92 11.28 -9.55 0.33
C LEU A 92 10.56 -8.83 -0.81
N ILE A 93 9.89 -7.71 -0.54
CA ILE A 93 9.15 -6.97 -1.57
C ILE A 93 10.11 -6.40 -2.62
N PRO A 94 11.13 -5.57 -2.26
CA PRO A 94 12.06 -5.05 -3.26
C PRO A 94 12.78 -6.17 -4.01
N LEU A 95 13.19 -7.23 -3.31
CA LEU A 95 13.85 -8.38 -3.94
C LEU A 95 12.95 -9.03 -4.99
N TYR A 96 11.69 -9.30 -4.65
CA TYR A 96 10.72 -9.84 -5.60
C TYR A 96 10.49 -8.90 -6.79
N GLN A 97 10.37 -7.59 -6.53
CA GLN A 97 10.15 -6.57 -7.55
C GLN A 97 11.32 -6.47 -8.55
N GLU A 98 12.56 -6.64 -8.07
CA GLU A 98 13.77 -6.58 -8.88
C GLU A 98 14.02 -7.87 -9.67
N THR A 99 13.73 -9.04 -9.09
CA THR A 99 14.13 -10.33 -9.68
C THR A 99 13.02 -11.03 -10.47
N PHE A 100 11.76 -10.93 -10.03
CA PHE A 100 10.67 -11.75 -10.57
C PHE A 100 9.49 -10.94 -11.12
N ALA A 101 9.22 -9.76 -10.55
CA ALA A 101 8.07 -8.96 -10.96
C ALA A 101 8.20 -8.43 -12.39
N ARG A 102 7.06 -8.19 -13.02
CA ARG A 102 6.94 -7.66 -14.38
C ARG A 102 5.80 -6.68 -14.46
N GLY A 103 5.88 -5.73 -15.40
CA GLY A 103 4.84 -4.71 -15.56
C GLY A 103 4.64 -3.91 -14.28
N ILE A 104 3.38 -3.60 -13.96
CA ILE A 104 3.02 -2.83 -12.75
C ILE A 104 3.45 -3.49 -11.44
N ALA A 105 3.71 -4.80 -11.40
CA ALA A 105 4.21 -5.49 -10.21
C ALA A 105 5.63 -5.02 -9.81
N ALA A 106 6.43 -4.56 -10.77
CA ALA A 106 7.79 -4.06 -10.50
C ALA A 106 7.84 -2.57 -10.11
N VAL A 107 6.68 -1.89 -10.13
CA VAL A 107 6.59 -0.47 -9.76
C VAL A 107 6.45 -0.35 -8.24
N SER A 108 7.24 0.52 -7.63
CA SER A 108 7.13 0.95 -6.24
C SER A 108 6.89 2.45 -6.16
N TYR A 109 6.17 2.86 -5.12
CA TYR A 109 5.86 4.23 -4.76
C TYR A 109 6.30 4.43 -3.31
N ASP A 110 6.69 5.65 -2.94
CA ASP A 110 7.15 5.98 -1.58
C ASP A 110 6.07 6.65 -0.72
N ASP A 111 4.83 6.71 -1.20
CA ASP A 111 3.67 7.28 -0.52
C ASP A 111 3.77 8.79 -0.23
N GLU A 112 4.75 9.49 -0.81
CA GLU A 112 5.01 10.92 -0.58
C GLU A 112 4.51 11.83 -1.73
N GLY A 113 3.54 11.37 -2.52
CA GLY A 113 2.99 12.17 -3.61
C GLY A 113 2.20 13.38 -3.13
N THR A 114 2.25 14.45 -3.92
CA THR A 114 1.54 15.71 -3.64
C THR A 114 0.70 16.12 -4.83
N CYS A 115 -0.41 16.80 -4.59
CA CYS A 115 -1.22 17.43 -5.62
C CYS A 115 -1.53 18.87 -5.23
N ASP A 116 -1.38 19.79 -6.18
CA ASP A 116 -1.71 21.20 -6.06
C ASP A 116 -2.79 21.56 -7.06
N PHE A 117 -3.77 22.34 -6.62
CA PHE A 117 -4.97 22.72 -7.37
C PHE A 117 -5.12 24.24 -7.35
N GLU A 118 -5.00 24.87 -8.51
CA GLU A 118 -5.07 26.33 -8.69
C GLU A 118 -6.25 26.72 -9.59
N SER A 119 -7.13 27.60 -9.13
CA SER A 119 -8.21 28.14 -9.96
C SER A 119 -7.65 29.04 -11.06
N VAL A 120 -8.00 28.75 -12.31
CA VAL A 120 -7.64 29.54 -13.49
C VAL A 120 -8.77 30.49 -13.84
N SER A 121 -10.02 30.01 -13.79
CA SER A 121 -11.25 30.79 -13.93
C SER A 121 -12.44 30.05 -13.32
N GLU A 122 -13.63 30.64 -13.35
CA GLU A 122 -14.85 29.99 -12.84
C GLU A 122 -15.06 28.63 -13.53
N GLY A 123 -15.19 27.57 -12.74
CA GLY A 123 -15.33 26.19 -13.21
C GLY A 123 -14.07 25.56 -13.84
N LEU A 124 -12.93 26.26 -13.89
CA LEU A 124 -11.70 25.80 -14.54
C LEU A 124 -10.53 25.79 -13.55
N LEU A 125 -9.97 24.61 -13.35
CA LEU A 125 -8.96 24.38 -12.34
C LEU A 125 -7.73 23.71 -12.95
N LYS A 126 -6.55 24.20 -12.60
CA LYS A 126 -5.27 23.58 -12.95
C LYS A 126 -4.86 22.64 -11.81
N GLY A 127 -4.80 21.35 -12.10
CA GLY A 127 -4.29 20.33 -11.18
C GLY A 127 -2.88 19.90 -11.57
N GLU A 128 -1.98 19.83 -10.60
CA GLU A 128 -0.61 19.41 -10.76
C GLU A 128 -0.23 18.42 -9.67
N CYS A 129 0.07 17.17 -10.03
CA CYS A 129 0.46 16.14 -9.07
C CYS A 129 1.87 15.63 -9.35
N ASN A 130 2.64 15.45 -8.28
CA ASN A 130 3.99 14.92 -8.31
C ASN A 130 4.02 13.56 -7.60
N LEU A 131 4.42 12.51 -8.31
CA LEU A 131 4.45 11.14 -7.81
C LEU A 131 5.87 10.56 -7.93
N ASN A 132 6.48 10.14 -6.83
CA ASN A 132 7.81 9.54 -6.83
C ASN A 132 7.73 8.03 -7.06
N LEU A 133 7.85 7.63 -8.32
CA LEU A 133 7.69 6.25 -8.75
C LEU A 133 9.04 5.64 -9.10
N GLN A 134 9.21 4.36 -8.81
CA GLN A 134 10.40 3.60 -9.17
C GLN A 134 10.02 2.33 -9.91
N ASN A 135 10.58 2.15 -11.10
CA ASN A 135 10.54 0.89 -11.80
C ASN A 135 11.76 0.06 -11.41
N ARG A 136 11.53 -1.04 -10.71
CA ARG A 136 12.59 -1.96 -10.26
C ARG A 136 12.94 -3.04 -11.28
N SER A 137 12.27 -3.07 -12.43
CA SER A 137 12.55 -4.05 -13.48
C SER A 137 13.56 -3.54 -14.51
N ASN A 138 14.19 -4.50 -15.19
CA ASN A 138 15.08 -4.25 -16.32
C ASN A 138 14.34 -3.93 -17.64
N LYS A 139 13.03 -3.65 -17.61
CA LYS A 139 12.21 -3.35 -18.78
C LYS A 139 11.43 -2.06 -18.56
N PRO A 140 11.16 -1.27 -19.59
CA PRO A 140 10.26 -0.14 -19.44
C PRO A 140 8.86 -0.64 -19.06
N VAL A 141 8.17 0.12 -18.21
CA VAL A 141 6.81 -0.20 -17.77
C VAL A 141 5.92 1.00 -18.06
N THR A 142 4.86 0.76 -18.82
CA THR A 142 3.81 1.76 -19.11
C THR A 142 2.53 1.34 -18.40
N PHE A 143 1.88 2.27 -17.72
CA PHE A 143 0.66 2.03 -16.96
C PHE A 143 -0.16 3.30 -16.83
N GLU A 144 -1.43 3.15 -16.50
CA GLU A 144 -2.31 4.26 -16.16
C GLU A 144 -2.30 4.49 -14.65
N VAL A 145 -2.29 5.77 -14.25
CA VAL A 145 -2.44 6.21 -12.86
C VAL A 145 -3.87 6.69 -12.63
N VAL A 146 -4.51 6.13 -11.61
CA VAL A 146 -5.84 6.52 -11.15
C VAL A 146 -5.70 7.05 -9.73
N PHE A 147 -6.04 8.32 -9.54
CA PHE A 147 -6.01 8.98 -8.23
C PHE A 147 -7.17 8.50 -7.37
N MET A 148 -6.87 8.07 -6.15
CA MET A 148 -7.87 7.63 -5.18
C MET A 148 -8.11 8.73 -4.15
N GLU A 149 -9.32 8.80 -3.62
CA GLU A 149 -9.63 9.78 -2.58
C GLU A 149 -9.09 9.33 -1.24
N SER A 150 -8.45 10.24 -0.52
CA SER A 150 -8.05 10.00 0.85
C SER A 150 -9.26 9.70 1.75
N PRO A 151 -9.22 8.63 2.56
CA PRO A 151 -10.35 8.20 3.40
C PRO A 151 -10.67 9.14 4.58
N TYR A 152 -9.91 10.23 4.73
CA TYR A 152 -10.07 11.23 5.77
C TYR A 152 -10.92 12.43 5.32
N LEU A 153 -11.24 12.53 4.03
CA LEU A 153 -12.09 13.59 3.49
C LEU A 153 -13.57 13.23 3.66
N LYS A 154 -14.42 14.25 3.84
CA LYS A 154 -15.87 14.05 3.92
C LYS A 154 -16.36 13.49 2.59
N GLU A 155 -17.28 12.53 2.64
CA GLU A 155 -17.79 11.74 1.50
C GLU A 155 -18.25 12.56 0.28
N ASP A 156 -18.56 13.85 0.46
CA ASP A 156 -19.09 14.73 -0.59
C ASP A 156 -18.03 15.62 -1.27
N ILE A 157 -16.77 15.60 -0.83
CA ILE A 157 -15.70 16.43 -1.41
C ILE A 157 -14.68 15.54 -2.10
N ARG A 158 -14.65 15.60 -3.43
CA ARG A 158 -13.61 14.99 -4.27
C ARG A 158 -12.46 15.99 -4.39
N ILE A 159 -11.24 15.59 -4.09
CA ILE A 159 -10.05 16.43 -4.26
C ILE A 159 -9.09 15.72 -5.19
N GLU A 160 -8.54 14.59 -4.74
CA GLU A 160 -7.52 13.85 -5.47
C GLU A 160 -8.12 13.17 -6.70
N SER A 161 -9.31 12.59 -6.55
CA SER A 161 -10.00 11.87 -7.62
C SER A 161 -10.48 12.75 -8.79
N ILE A 162 -10.41 14.08 -8.66
CA ILE A 162 -10.71 15.01 -9.75
C ILE A 162 -9.65 14.90 -10.87
N MET A 163 -8.41 14.52 -10.56
CA MET A 163 -7.35 14.33 -11.57
C MET A 163 -7.65 13.20 -12.58
N ASN A 164 -8.69 12.41 -12.33
CA ASN A 164 -9.19 11.39 -13.25
C ASN A 164 -10.18 11.95 -14.27
N GLU A 165 -10.77 13.12 -14.02
CA GLU A 165 -11.58 13.85 -15.00
C GLU A 165 -10.64 14.34 -16.11
N SER A 166 -10.99 14.14 -17.38
CA SER A 166 -10.10 14.37 -18.55
C SER A 166 -9.14 13.24 -18.94
N GLY A 167 -9.53 11.98 -18.72
CA GLY A 167 -8.93 10.81 -19.38
C GLY A 167 -7.75 10.16 -18.63
N PRO A 168 -7.20 9.07 -19.17
CA PRO A 168 -6.23 8.22 -18.48
C PRO A 168 -4.90 8.94 -18.28
N ASN A 169 -4.31 8.82 -17.09
CA ASN A 169 -2.98 9.34 -16.80
C ASN A 169 -1.91 8.30 -17.17
N LEU A 170 -1.53 8.24 -18.45
CA LEU A 170 -0.52 7.29 -18.91
C LEU A 170 0.90 7.73 -18.51
N VAL A 171 1.61 6.86 -17.79
CA VAL A 171 2.98 7.05 -17.32
C VAL A 171 3.85 5.93 -17.86
N THR A 172 5.07 6.26 -18.30
CA THR A 172 6.08 5.28 -18.70
C THR A 172 7.35 5.51 -17.92
N LEU A 173 7.81 4.49 -17.20
CA LEU A 173 9.06 4.52 -16.43
C LEU A 173 10.15 3.75 -17.17
N ALA A 174 11.34 4.34 -17.24
CA ALA A 174 12.52 3.66 -17.79
C ALA A 174 12.93 2.44 -16.94
N PRO A 175 13.71 1.48 -17.50
CA PRO A 175 14.27 0.39 -16.70
C PRO A 175 15.10 0.88 -15.51
N ASN A 176 14.91 0.29 -14.33
CA ASN A 176 15.66 0.60 -13.10
C ASN A 176 15.74 2.09 -12.74
N SER A 177 14.73 2.89 -13.11
CA SER A 177 14.70 4.32 -12.81
C SER A 177 13.84 4.63 -11.59
N LYS A 178 14.26 5.63 -10.82
CA LYS A 178 13.41 6.37 -9.88
C LYS A 178 13.15 7.75 -10.49
N GLU A 179 11.89 8.06 -10.71
CA GLU A 179 11.47 9.29 -11.40
C GLU A 179 10.38 9.99 -10.58
N SER A 180 10.45 11.32 -10.51
CA SER A 180 9.33 12.12 -10.01
C SER A 180 8.46 12.46 -11.22
N VAL A 181 7.30 11.83 -11.29
CA VAL A 181 6.37 11.95 -12.41
C VAL A 181 5.41 13.09 -12.10
N GLN A 182 5.48 14.13 -12.92
CA GLN A 182 4.58 15.27 -12.86
C GLN A 182 3.40 15.06 -13.81
N ILE A 183 2.19 15.11 -13.28
CA ILE A 183 0.93 14.99 -14.02
C ILE A 183 0.20 16.31 -13.88
N GLU A 184 0.15 17.07 -14.97
CA GLU A 184 -0.50 18.37 -15.05
C GLU A 184 -1.75 18.29 -15.94
N LYS A 185 -2.88 18.81 -15.46
CA LYS A 185 -4.14 18.85 -16.20
C LYS A 185 -4.88 20.15 -15.98
N LEU A 186 -5.59 20.58 -17.03
CA LEU A 186 -6.64 21.57 -16.93
C LEU A 186 -7.97 20.82 -16.81
N LEU A 187 -8.69 21.07 -15.73
CA LEU A 187 -9.88 20.36 -15.31
C LEU A 187 -11.08 21.30 -15.47
N ASP A 188 -12.05 20.90 -16.29
CA ASP A 188 -13.33 21.59 -16.40
C ASP A 188 -14.32 20.96 -15.42
N LEU A 189 -14.63 21.70 -14.37
CA LEU A 189 -15.49 21.32 -13.26
C LEU A 189 -16.83 22.06 -13.31
N SER A 190 -17.13 22.75 -14.41
CA SER A 190 -18.37 23.55 -14.57
C SER A 190 -19.65 22.73 -14.40
N GLU A 191 -19.60 21.42 -14.68
CA GLU A 191 -20.72 20.49 -14.53
C GLU A 191 -20.76 19.80 -13.15
N ILE A 192 -19.78 20.05 -12.28
CA ILE A 192 -19.64 19.40 -10.96
C ILE A 192 -20.08 20.39 -9.88
N SER A 193 -21.25 20.15 -9.28
CA SER A 193 -21.87 21.07 -8.30
C SER A 193 -21.12 21.19 -6.97
N THR A 194 -20.28 20.22 -6.62
CA THR A 194 -19.42 20.21 -5.42
C THR A 194 -17.97 19.99 -5.83
N HIS A 195 -17.29 21.09 -6.08
CA HIS A 195 -15.87 21.13 -6.45
C HIS A 195 -15.10 22.05 -5.51
N ILE A 196 -13.79 21.85 -5.46
CA ILE A 196 -12.87 22.76 -4.77
C ILE A 196 -12.56 23.96 -5.65
N ASP A 197 -12.38 25.13 -5.03
CA ASP A 197 -11.86 26.33 -5.70
C ASP A 197 -10.32 26.35 -5.74
N GLY A 198 -9.67 25.39 -5.07
CA GLY A 198 -8.22 25.26 -4.99
C GLY A 198 -7.77 24.62 -3.68
N GLY A 199 -6.50 24.26 -3.59
CA GLY A 199 -5.90 23.65 -2.41
C GLY A 199 -4.71 22.74 -2.74
N SER A 200 -4.19 22.07 -1.72
CA SER A 200 -3.15 21.05 -1.92
C SER A 200 -3.37 19.83 -1.04
N THR A 201 -2.95 18.68 -1.52
CA THR A 201 -2.96 17.41 -0.80
C THR A 201 -1.58 16.76 -0.81
N SER A 202 -1.35 15.91 0.19
CA SER A 202 -0.10 15.17 0.39
C SER A 202 -0.45 13.76 0.84
N ASN A 203 0.48 12.83 0.62
CA ASN A 203 0.27 11.38 0.79
C ASN A 203 -0.84 10.86 -0.13
N VAL A 204 -0.80 11.29 -1.39
CA VAL A 204 -1.80 10.95 -2.40
C VAL A 204 -1.79 9.44 -2.65
N HIS A 205 -2.95 8.81 -2.52
CA HIS A 205 -3.10 7.39 -2.82
C HIS A 205 -3.40 7.18 -4.30
N ILE A 206 -2.73 6.21 -4.91
CA ILE A 206 -2.89 5.94 -6.33
C ILE A 206 -3.15 4.45 -6.57
N LYS A 207 -3.90 4.19 -7.64
CA LYS A 207 -4.02 2.88 -8.23
C LYS A 207 -3.36 2.90 -9.60
N ILE A 208 -2.50 1.93 -9.86
CA ILE A 208 -1.89 1.74 -11.17
C ILE A 208 -2.53 0.57 -11.91
N THR A 209 -2.82 0.76 -13.20
CA THR A 209 -3.52 -0.21 -14.05
C THR A 209 -2.75 -0.49 -15.34
N ASP A 210 -2.70 -1.77 -15.71
CA ASP A 210 -2.15 -2.27 -16.98
C ASP A 210 -3.03 -3.44 -17.47
N GLY A 211 -3.94 -3.14 -18.40
CA GLY A 211 -4.98 -4.08 -18.85
C GLY A 211 -5.90 -4.51 -17.70
N GLU A 212 -5.96 -5.81 -17.44
CA GLU A 212 -6.74 -6.38 -16.33
C GLU A 212 -6.01 -6.35 -14.99
N SER A 213 -4.70 -6.03 -14.99
CA SER A 213 -3.91 -5.98 -13.77
C SER A 213 -4.05 -4.62 -13.10
N GLN A 214 -4.30 -4.61 -11.80
CA GLN A 214 -4.39 -3.40 -10.99
C GLN A 214 -3.64 -3.56 -9.68
N ARG A 215 -3.02 -2.49 -9.20
CA ARG A 215 -2.39 -2.42 -7.89
C ARG A 215 -2.69 -1.09 -7.20
N VAL A 216 -3.02 -1.14 -5.92
CA VAL A 216 -3.14 0.05 -5.08
C VAL A 216 -1.83 0.25 -4.34
N LEU A 217 -1.24 1.43 -4.51
CA LEU A 217 0.05 1.83 -3.94
C LEU A 217 -0.14 2.81 -2.80
#